data_AF-A0A383DZ44-F1
#
_entry.id   AF-A0A383DZ44-F1
#
_cell.length_a   1.000
_cell.length_b   1.000
_cell.length_c   1.000
_cell.angle_alpha   90.00
_cell.angle_beta   90.00
_cell.angle_gamma   90.00
#
_symmetry.space_group_name_H-M   'P 1'
#
loop_
_entity.id
_entity.type
_entity.pdbx_description
1 polymer ?
#
loop_
_entity_poly.entity_id
_entity_poly.type
_entity_poly.pdbx_seq_one_letter_code
_entity_poly.pdbx_strand_id
1 'polypeptide(L)'
;VKLWIYAARRLALTIPVLLGVTIITFSLSHMMGDPLAPYISEKTTEEQAQELREKHNLDDPIHVQYVTYLQNIITFDWGYSKTINQPVSEALRDKFAATLELSILAFIVAVGTAIPLGIFSSIRHNRWEDHAIRLFALFGSAIPIFWFALVLKYFISFQLGWLPL
;
A
#
# COMPACT_ATOMS: atom_id res chain seq x y z
N VAL A 1 24.41 19.70 -2.95
CA VAL A 1 23.93 18.91 -4.12
C VAL A 1 22.67 19.60 -4.65
N LYS A 2 22.57 19.91 -5.94
CA LYS A 2 21.35 20.53 -6.49
C LYS A 2 20.16 19.57 -6.29
N LEU A 3 19.01 20.08 -5.85
CA LEU A 3 17.81 19.29 -5.54
C LEU A 3 17.43 18.31 -6.66
N TRP A 4 17.57 18.72 -7.93
CA TRP A 4 17.28 17.86 -9.08
C TRP A 4 18.24 16.66 -9.22
N ILE A 5 19.52 16.79 -8.84
CA ILE A 5 20.49 15.69 -8.86
C ILE A 5 20.10 14.65 -7.81
N TYR A 6 19.66 15.10 -6.64
CA TYR A 6 19.15 14.21 -5.60
C TYR A 6 17.88 13.49 -6.05
N ALA A 7 16.92 14.21 -6.64
CA ALA A 7 15.69 13.62 -7.17
C ALA A 7 15.97 12.59 -8.27
N ALA A 8 16.83 12.91 -9.24
CA ALA A 8 17.22 12.00 -10.30
C ALA A 8 17.91 10.74 -9.76
N ARG A 9 18.82 10.88 -8.79
CA ARG A 9 19.46 9.73 -8.12
C ARG A 9 18.44 8.85 -7.40
N ARG A 10 17.47 9.44 -6.69
CA ARG A 10 16.39 8.72 -6.02
C ARG A 10 15.54 7.93 -7.02
N LEU A 11 15.12 8.57 -8.12
CA LEU A 11 14.34 7.92 -9.18
C LEU A 11 15.12 6.77 -9.85
N ALA A 12 16.42 6.97 -10.12
CA ALA A 12 17.26 5.92 -10.66
C ALA A 12 17.38 4.71 -9.72
N LEU A 13 17.47 4.94 -8.40
CA LEU A 13 17.48 3.89 -7.38
C LEU A 13 16.13 3.17 -7.24
N THR A 14 15.02 3.79 -7.65
CA THR A 14 13.70 3.14 -7.65
C THR A 14 13.63 2.00 -8.68
N ILE A 15 14.31 2.12 -9.82
CA ILE A 15 14.28 1.10 -10.89
C ILE A 15 14.74 -0.28 -10.38
N PRO A 16 15.94 -0.46 -9.79
CA PRO A 16 16.37 -1.77 -9.29
C PRO A 16 15.48 -2.27 -8.14
N VAL A 17 14.90 -1.37 -7.33
CA VAL A 17 13.96 -1.75 -6.28
C VAL A 17 12.68 -2.32 -6.89
N LEU A 18 12.09 -1.65 -7.88
CA LEU A 18 10.90 -2.12 -8.57
C LEU A 18 11.15 -3.46 -9.25
N LEU A 19 12.29 -3.62 -9.93
CA LEU A 19 12.67 -4.91 -10.53
C LEU A 19 12.80 -6.00 -9.46
N GLY A 20 13.42 -5.71 -8.31
CA GLY A 20 13.50 -6.66 -7.20
C GLY A 20 12.11 -7.06 -6.68
N VAL A 21 11.22 -6.09 -6.49
CA VAL A 21 9.84 -6.34 -6.07
C VAL A 21 9.09 -7.17 -7.11
N THR A 22 9.16 -6.83 -8.39
CA THR A 22 8.44 -7.56 -9.46
C THR A 22 8.93 -9.00 -9.57
N ILE A 23 10.25 -9.25 -9.49
CA ILE A 23 10.82 -10.60 -9.46
C ILE A 23 10.25 -11.37 -8.27
N ILE A 24 10.32 -10.81 -7.05
CA ILE A 24 9.84 -11.50 -5.85
C ILE A 24 8.35 -11.80 -5.95
N THR A 25 7.53 -10.83 -6.36
CA THR A 25 6.07 -11.03 -6.49
C THR A 25 5.73 -12.07 -7.54
N PHE A 26 6.44 -12.06 -8.68
CA PHE A 26 6.23 -13.02 -9.76
C PHE A 26 6.68 -14.42 -9.34
N SER A 27 7.81 -14.56 -8.66
CA SER A 27 8.27 -15.84 -8.14
C SER A 27 7.29 -16.39 -7.10
N LEU A 28 6.83 -15.56 -6.15
CA LEU A 28 5.85 -15.98 -5.15
C LEU A 28 4.53 -16.42 -5.81
N SER A 29 4.04 -15.71 -6.83
CA SER A 29 2.81 -16.10 -7.52
C SER A 29 2.92 -17.47 -8.20
N HIS A 30 4.08 -17.79 -8.79
CA HIS A 30 4.33 -19.10 -9.40
C HIS A 30 4.56 -20.22 -8.38
N MET A 31 4.97 -19.89 -7.16
CA MET A 31 5.18 -20.87 -6.09
C MET A 31 3.88 -21.24 -5.36
N MET A 32 2.88 -20.35 -5.35
CA MET A 32 1.64 -20.53 -4.57
C MET A 32 0.60 -21.45 -5.23
N GLY A 33 0.77 -21.85 -6.49
CA GLY A 33 -0.13 -22.77 -7.18
C GLY A 33 -0.21 -22.51 -8.69
N ASP A 34 -1.23 -23.08 -9.34
CA ASP A 34 -1.49 -22.85 -10.76
C ASP A 34 -1.92 -21.38 -11.00
N PRO A 35 -1.20 -20.59 -11.83
CA PRO A 35 -1.57 -19.23 -12.18
C PRO A 35 -2.96 -19.11 -12.85
N LEU A 36 -3.51 -20.22 -13.36
CA LEU A 36 -4.88 -20.28 -13.87
C LEU A 36 -5.96 -20.43 -12.81
N ALA A 37 -5.62 -20.84 -11.58
CA ALA A 37 -6.61 -21.09 -10.54
C ALA A 37 -7.59 -19.90 -10.33
N PRO A 38 -7.16 -18.62 -10.44
CA PRO A 38 -8.08 -17.50 -10.41
C PRO A 38 -9.06 -17.45 -11.57
N TYR A 39 -8.78 -18.06 -12.73
CA TYR A 39 -9.62 -17.99 -13.94
C TYR A 39 -10.57 -19.18 -14.09
N ILE A 40 -10.18 -20.34 -13.56
CA ILE A 40 -10.95 -21.59 -13.63
C ILE A 40 -12.12 -21.60 -12.63
N SER A 41 -13.18 -22.34 -12.98
CA SER A 41 -14.31 -22.68 -12.10
C SER A 41 -14.58 -24.18 -12.18
N GLU A 42 -15.41 -24.73 -11.27
CA GLU A 42 -15.81 -26.15 -11.32
C GLU A 42 -16.48 -26.58 -12.64
N LYS A 43 -16.98 -25.61 -13.43
CA LYS A 43 -17.63 -25.85 -14.72
C LYS A 43 -16.69 -25.71 -15.91
N THR A 44 -15.45 -25.28 -15.70
CA THR A 44 -14.49 -25.06 -16.77
C THR A 44 -14.01 -26.41 -17.29
N THR A 45 -14.28 -26.69 -18.57
CA THR A 45 -13.81 -27.91 -19.24
C THR A 45 -12.30 -27.85 -19.47
N GLU A 46 -11.65 -29.01 -19.62
CA GLU A 46 -10.21 -29.10 -19.90
C GLU A 46 -9.80 -28.30 -21.16
N GLU A 47 -10.62 -28.33 -22.21
CA GLU A 47 -10.38 -27.59 -23.45
C GLU A 47 -10.37 -26.07 -23.23
N GLN A 48 -11.33 -25.55 -22.45
CA GLN A 48 -11.37 -24.15 -22.04
C GLN A 48 -10.22 -23.76 -21.12
N ALA A 49 -9.78 -24.68 -20.25
CA ALA A 49 -8.61 -24.44 -19.40
C ALA A 49 -7.33 -24.30 -20.24
N GLN A 50 -7.16 -25.14 -21.27
CA GLN A 50 -6.03 -25.06 -22.19
C GLN A 50 -6.07 -23.78 -23.04
N GLU A 51 -7.24 -23.38 -23.53
CA GLU A 51 -7.41 -22.10 -24.25
C GLU A 51 -7.02 -20.90 -23.38
N LEU A 52 -7.35 -20.95 -22.08
CA LEU A 52 -6.94 -19.92 -21.11
C LEU A 52 -5.42 -19.95 -20.83
N ARG A 53 -4.77 -21.14 -20.81
CA ARG A 53 -3.30 -21.24 -20.68
C ARG A 53 -2.60 -20.52 -21.81
N GLU A 54 -3.01 -20.83 -23.03
CA GLU A 54 -2.43 -20.24 -24.24
C GLU A 54 -2.67 -18.73 -24.27
N LYS A 55 -3.89 -18.28 -23.95
CA LYS A 55 -4.25 -16.87 -23.89
C LYS A 55 -3.43 -16.07 -22.87
N HIS A 56 -3.04 -16.68 -21.76
CA HIS A 56 -2.25 -16.05 -20.70
C HIS A 56 -0.74 -16.36 -20.81
N ASN A 57 -0.30 -16.97 -21.92
CA ASN A 57 1.10 -17.31 -22.17
C ASN A 57 1.71 -18.21 -21.07
N LEU A 58 0.89 -19.01 -20.39
CA LEU A 58 1.35 -19.78 -19.23
C LEU A 58 2.18 -21.01 -19.60
N ASP A 59 2.14 -21.41 -20.87
CA ASP A 59 2.96 -22.49 -21.42
C ASP A 59 4.30 -21.99 -21.99
N ASP A 60 4.51 -20.67 -22.06
CA ASP A 60 5.77 -20.08 -22.52
C ASP A 60 6.89 -20.26 -21.47
N PRO A 61 8.17 -20.20 -21.88
CA PRO A 61 9.27 -20.19 -20.92
C PRO A 61 9.13 -19.08 -19.87
N ILE A 62 9.51 -19.36 -18.62
CA ILE A 62 9.29 -18.48 -17.47
C ILE A 62 9.81 -17.03 -17.66
N HIS A 63 10.89 -16.86 -18.42
CA HIS A 63 11.45 -15.54 -18.71
C HIS A 63 10.57 -14.73 -19.68
N VAL A 64 9.88 -15.39 -20.62
CA VAL A 64 8.89 -14.76 -21.51
C VAL A 64 7.69 -14.33 -20.69
N GLN A 65 7.17 -15.20 -19.82
CA GLN A 65 6.07 -14.88 -18.90
C GLN A 65 6.40 -13.65 -18.03
N TYR A 66 7.63 -13.57 -17.53
CA TYR A 66 8.07 -12.42 -16.74
C TYR A 66 8.15 -11.12 -17.56
N VAL A 67 8.65 -11.19 -18.80
CA VAL A 67 8.67 -10.02 -19.70
C VAL A 67 7.27 -9.55 -20.03
N THR A 68 6.35 -10.47 -20.35
CA THR A 68 4.93 -10.16 -20.58
C THR A 68 4.29 -9.52 -19.34
N TYR A 69 4.57 -10.06 -18.14
CA TYR A 69 4.13 -9.48 -16.87
C TYR A 69 4.63 -8.04 -16.68
N LEU A 70 5.91 -7.77 -16.97
CA LEU A 70 6.46 -6.41 -16.91
C LEU A 70 5.82 -5.47 -17.93
N GLN A 71 5.58 -5.94 -19.16
CA GLN A 71 4.89 -5.16 -20.19
C GLN A 71 3.49 -4.77 -19.72
N ASN A 72 2.72 -5.74 -19.22
CA ASN A 72 1.37 -5.54 -18.70
C ASN A 72 1.33 -4.53 -17.54
N ILE A 73 2.33 -4.55 -16.66
CA ILE A 73 2.45 -3.54 -15.59
C ILE A 73 2.59 -2.12 -16.17
N ILE A 74 3.47 -1.95 -17.17
CA ILE A 74 3.80 -0.65 -17.74
C ILE A 74 2.66 -0.13 -18.63
N THR A 75 1.90 -1.01 -19.28
CA THR A 75 0.74 -0.66 -20.11
C THR A 75 -0.54 -0.46 -19.31
N PHE A 76 -0.49 -0.59 -17.97
CA PHE A 76 -1.65 -0.53 -17.07
C PHE A 76 -2.68 -1.65 -17.28
N ASP A 77 -2.30 -2.74 -17.95
CA ASP A 77 -3.13 -3.93 -18.11
C ASP A 77 -2.89 -4.91 -16.96
N TRP A 78 -3.38 -4.56 -15.77
CA TRP A 78 -3.14 -5.33 -14.55
C TRP A 78 -4.14 -6.48 -14.35
N GLY A 79 -5.02 -6.71 -15.33
CA GLY A 79 -6.01 -7.78 -15.30
C GLY A 79 -7.20 -7.53 -14.36
N TYR A 80 -7.89 -8.61 -14.02
CA TYR A 80 -9.15 -8.61 -13.25
C TYR A 80 -8.98 -9.33 -11.91
N SER A 81 -9.45 -8.71 -10.82
CA SER A 81 -9.46 -9.35 -9.51
C SER A 81 -10.79 -10.05 -9.28
N LYS A 82 -10.79 -11.40 -9.16
CA LYS A 82 -12.00 -12.13 -8.75
C LYS A 82 -12.42 -11.87 -7.30
N THR A 83 -11.45 -11.59 -6.42
CA THR A 83 -11.74 -11.30 -5.00
C THR A 83 -12.52 -10.00 -4.82
N ILE A 84 -12.15 -8.96 -5.57
CA ILE A 84 -12.80 -7.64 -5.52
C ILE A 84 -13.92 -7.55 -6.58
N ASN A 85 -13.95 -8.48 -7.53
CA ASN A 85 -14.88 -8.54 -8.65
C ASN A 85 -14.88 -7.26 -9.51
N GLN A 86 -13.69 -6.76 -9.84
CA GLN A 86 -13.49 -5.61 -10.72
C GLN A 86 -12.06 -5.57 -11.31
N PRO A 87 -11.79 -4.77 -12.35
CA PRO A 87 -10.45 -4.54 -12.86
C PRO A 87 -9.50 -4.02 -11.77
N VAL A 88 -8.26 -4.52 -11.78
CA VAL A 88 -7.25 -4.15 -10.76
C VAL A 88 -6.90 -2.67 -10.83
N SER A 89 -6.89 -2.08 -12.03
CA SER A 89 -6.66 -0.65 -12.25
C SER A 89 -7.72 0.23 -11.58
N GLU A 90 -8.99 -0.15 -11.68
CA GLU A 90 -10.10 0.54 -11.01
C GLU A 90 -10.01 0.39 -9.49
N ALA A 91 -9.77 -0.83 -9.00
CA ALA A 91 -9.57 -1.06 -7.56
C ALA A 91 -8.43 -0.23 -6.99
N LEU A 92 -7.30 -0.16 -7.68
CA LEU A 92 -6.16 0.64 -7.24
C LEU A 92 -6.48 2.13 -7.27
N ARG A 93 -7.20 2.62 -8.29
CA ARG A 93 -7.63 4.02 -8.35
C ARG A 93 -8.46 4.41 -7.13
N ASP A 94 -9.45 3.60 -6.78
CA ASP A 94 -10.35 3.88 -5.66
C ASP A 94 -9.62 3.86 -4.31
N LYS A 95 -8.79 2.83 -4.09
CA LYS A 95 -8.01 2.71 -2.85
C LYS A 95 -6.91 3.76 -2.75
N PHE A 96 -6.29 4.13 -3.87
CA PHE A 96 -5.29 5.18 -3.91
C PHE A 96 -5.90 6.55 -3.58
N ALA A 97 -7.06 6.87 -4.15
CA ALA A 97 -7.77 8.11 -3.83
C ALA A 97 -8.11 8.20 -2.32
N ALA A 98 -8.67 7.14 -1.75
CA ALA A 98 -8.96 7.08 -0.31
C ALA A 98 -7.69 7.19 0.55
N THR A 99 -6.60 6.53 0.14
CA THR A 99 -5.32 6.62 0.86
C THR A 99 -4.72 8.02 0.81
N LEU A 100 -4.79 8.68 -0.35
CA LEU A 100 -4.33 10.06 -0.50
C LEU A 100 -5.14 11.02 0.36
N GLU A 101 -6.47 10.91 0.33
CA GLU A 101 -7.36 11.75 1.14
C GLU A 101 -7.00 11.63 2.63
N LEU A 102 -6.94 10.39 3.15
CA LEU A 102 -6.58 10.11 4.54
C LEU A 102 -5.16 10.60 4.87
N SER A 103 -4.19 10.39 3.98
CA SER A 103 -2.79 10.78 4.21
C SER A 103 -2.62 12.30 4.25
N ILE A 104 -3.30 13.02 3.37
CA ILE A 104 -3.25 14.49 3.31
C ILE A 104 -3.89 15.07 4.56
N LEU A 105 -5.08 14.59 4.95
CA LEU A 105 -5.75 15.06 6.16
C LEU A 105 -4.93 14.77 7.42
N ALA A 106 -4.38 13.56 7.54
CA ALA A 106 -3.50 13.19 8.64
C ALA A 106 -2.24 14.07 8.66
N PHE A 107 -1.64 14.35 7.51
CA PHE A 107 -0.46 15.22 7.40
C PHE A 107 -0.77 16.65 7.83
N ILE A 108 -1.89 17.22 7.40
CA ILE A 108 -2.32 18.58 7.79
C ILE A 108 -2.50 18.65 9.30
N VAL A 109 -3.21 17.69 9.90
CA VAL A 109 -3.40 17.63 11.36
C VAL A 109 -2.08 17.45 12.09
N ALA A 110 -1.22 16.55 11.60
CA ALA A 110 0.08 16.28 12.21
C ALA A 110 0.98 17.53 12.18
N VAL A 111 1.13 18.17 11.03
CA VAL A 111 1.95 19.39 10.91
C VAL A 111 1.34 20.55 11.69
N GLY A 112 0.01 20.73 11.58
CA GLY A 112 -0.73 21.79 12.25
C GLY A 112 -0.71 21.69 13.78
N THR A 113 -0.50 20.51 14.35
CA THR A 113 -0.39 20.31 15.80
C THR A 113 1.06 20.17 16.26
N ALA A 114 1.88 19.38 15.58
CA ALA A 114 3.24 19.09 15.99
C ALA A 114 4.16 20.32 15.91
N ILE A 115 4.03 21.17 14.89
CA ILE A 115 4.87 22.38 14.78
C ILE A 115 4.56 23.37 15.91
N PRO A 116 3.31 23.80 16.14
CA PRO A 116 3.02 24.72 17.23
C PRO A 116 3.37 24.16 18.61
N LEU A 117 3.06 22.89 18.88
CA LEU A 117 3.42 22.25 20.14
C LEU A 117 4.94 22.17 20.31
N GLY A 118 5.68 21.83 19.25
CA GLY A 118 7.15 21.81 19.27
C GLY A 118 7.75 23.19 19.54
N ILE A 119 7.26 24.24 18.87
CA ILE A 119 7.68 25.61 19.11
C ILE A 119 7.36 26.03 20.55
N PHE A 120 6.14 25.76 21.03
CA PHE A 120 5.71 26.12 22.38
C PHE A 120 6.52 25.41 23.47
N SER A 121 6.79 24.11 23.29
CA SER A 121 7.68 23.31 24.16
C SER A 121 9.08 23.92 24.20
N SER A 122 9.60 24.38 23.06
CA SER A 122 10.92 25.01 22.97
C SER A 122 10.98 26.37 23.65
N ILE A 123 9.92 27.18 23.56
CA ILE A 123 9.85 28.49 24.23
C ILE A 123 9.74 28.31 25.76
N ARG A 124 8.93 27.34 26.21
CA ARG A 124 8.76 27.02 27.64
C ARG A 124 9.75 25.96 28.13
N HIS A 125 10.98 26.02 27.66
CA HIS A 125 11.99 25.02 27.95
C HIS A 125 12.14 24.75 29.46
N ASN A 126 12.13 23.47 29.82
CA ASN A 126 12.30 22.96 31.18
C ASN A 126 11.21 23.44 32.17
N ARG A 127 10.02 23.76 31.64
CA ARG A 127 8.81 24.01 32.41
C ARG A 127 7.86 22.82 32.32
N TRP A 128 6.84 22.80 33.18
CA TRP A 128 5.92 21.66 33.27
C TRP A 128 5.15 21.44 31.95
N GLU A 129 4.87 22.49 31.18
CA GLU A 129 4.18 22.38 29.88
C GLU A 129 5.02 21.62 28.85
N ASP A 130 6.32 21.93 28.82
CA ASP A 130 7.29 21.28 27.96
C ASP A 130 7.47 19.80 28.35
N HIS A 131 7.53 19.50 29.65
CA HIS A 131 7.51 18.10 30.11
C HIS A 131 6.22 17.37 29.73
N ALA A 132 5.05 18.01 29.84
CA ALA A 132 3.77 17.42 29.46
C ALA A 132 3.69 17.11 27.96
N ILE A 133 4.12 18.05 27.11
CA ILE A 133 4.14 17.86 25.65
C ILE A 133 5.11 16.73 25.27
N ARG A 134 6.32 16.72 25.86
CA ARG A 134 7.30 15.65 25.62
C ARG A 134 6.80 14.29 26.06
N LEU A 135 6.15 14.21 27.23
CA LEU A 135 5.55 12.98 27.71
C LEU A 135 4.44 12.48 26.76
N PHE A 136 3.56 13.37 26.31
CA PHE A 136 2.53 13.04 25.32
C PHE A 136 3.13 12.52 24.01
N ALA A 137 4.15 13.19 23.48
CA ALA A 137 4.85 12.77 22.27
C ALA A 137 5.51 11.38 22.43
N LEU A 138 6.13 11.13 23.59
CA LEU A 138 6.73 9.84 23.91
C LEU A 138 5.68 8.73 23.94
N PHE A 139 4.55 8.94 24.63
CA PHE A 139 3.43 7.99 24.62
C PHE A 139 2.96 7.69 23.20
N GLY A 140 2.73 8.72 22.38
CA GLY A 140 2.31 8.55 20.99
C GLY A 140 3.32 7.75 20.16
N SER A 141 4.62 7.93 20.38
CA SER A 141 5.67 7.19 19.66
C SER A 141 5.87 5.75 20.14
N ALA A 142 5.56 5.46 21.40
CA ALA A 142 5.82 4.16 22.02
C ALA A 142 4.67 3.16 21.80
N ILE A 143 3.45 3.65 21.59
CA ILE A 143 2.27 2.81 21.42
C ILE A 143 2.26 2.21 19.99
N PRO A 144 2.07 0.89 19.85
CA PRO A 144 1.87 0.28 18.54
C PRO A 144 0.65 0.87 17.81
N ILE A 145 0.86 1.32 16.57
CA ILE A 145 -0.17 2.07 15.84
C ILE A 145 -1.47 1.27 15.62
N PHE A 146 -1.35 -0.04 15.37
CA PHE A 146 -2.50 -0.93 15.20
C PHE A 146 -3.32 -1.06 16.49
N TRP A 147 -2.65 -1.15 17.64
CA TRP A 147 -3.32 -1.26 18.93
C TRP A 147 -4.04 0.04 19.26
N PHE A 148 -3.37 1.18 19.02
CA PHE A 148 -3.99 2.50 19.22
C PHE A 148 -5.23 2.67 18.35
N ALA A 149 -5.17 2.27 17.07
CA ALA A 149 -6.32 2.30 16.17
C ALA A 149 -7.48 1.43 16.68
N LEU A 150 -7.21 0.24 17.22
CA LEU A 150 -8.23 -0.64 17.80
C LEU A 150 -8.88 -0.04 19.05
N VAL A 151 -8.07 0.55 19.95
CA VAL A 151 -8.57 1.22 21.15
C VAL A 151 -9.44 2.41 20.78
N LEU A 152 -9.00 3.26 19.84
CA LEU A 152 -9.79 4.37 19.33
C LEU A 152 -11.10 3.88 18.71
N LYS A 153 -11.07 2.85 17.86
CA LYS A 153 -12.28 2.27 17.28
C LYS A 153 -13.25 1.76 18.36
N TYR A 154 -12.74 1.09 19.39
CA TYR A 154 -13.58 0.60 20.49
C TYR A 154 -14.24 1.73 21.29
N PHE A 155 -13.49 2.75 21.68
CA PHE A 155 -14.06 3.83 22.50
C PHE A 155 -14.91 4.80 21.66
N ILE A 156 -14.44 5.22 20.49
CA ILE A 156 -15.09 6.26 19.68
C ILE A 156 -16.26 5.71 18.86
N SER A 157 -16.08 4.57 18.18
CA SER A 157 -17.13 4.00 17.34
C SER A 157 -18.07 3.09 18.13
N PHE A 158 -17.54 2.17 18.95
CA PHE A 158 -18.37 1.19 19.63
C PHE A 158 -19.05 1.72 20.91
N GLN A 159 -18.31 2.36 21.83
CA GLN A 159 -18.89 2.87 23.09
C GLN A 159 -19.61 4.21 22.90
N LEU A 160 -18.97 5.18 22.23
CA LEU A 160 -19.51 6.54 22.07
C LEU A 160 -20.45 6.70 20.87
N GLY A 161 -20.36 5.83 19.86
CA GLY A 161 -21.20 5.90 18.65
C GLY A 161 -20.95 7.14 17.78
N TRP A 162 -19.80 7.80 17.90
CA TRP A 162 -19.50 9.04 17.17
C TRP A 162 -19.19 8.80 15.69
N LEU A 163 -18.62 7.63 15.39
CA LEU A 163 -18.27 7.22 14.03
C LEU A 163 -18.84 5.83 13.75
N PRO A 164 -19.22 5.54 12.50
CA PRO A 164 -19.63 4.19 12.11
C PRO A 164 -18.49 3.18 12.35
N LEU A 165 -18.88 1.91 12.54
CA LEU A 165 -17.99 0.78 12.83
C LEU A 165 -17.38 0.13 11.59
#